data_AF-A0A7X9JKG8-F1
#
_entry.id   AF-A0A7X9JKG8-F1
#
_cell.length_a   1.000
_cell.length_b   1.000
_cell.length_c   1.000
_cell.angle_alpha   90.00
_cell.angle_beta   90.00
_cell.angle_gamma   90.00
#
_symmetry.space_group_name_H-M   'P 1'
#
loop_
_entity.id
_entity.type
_entity.pdbx_description
1 polymer ?
#
loop_
_entity_poly.entity_id
_entity_poly.type
_entity_poly.pdbx_seq_one_letter_code
_entity_poly.pdbx_strand_id
1 'polypeptide(L)' 'YCYIIYSQNINKYFIDETENFERRIAEHNSGVFKCSFTKQTILFQ' A
#
# COMPACT_ATOMS: atom_id res chain seq x y z
N TYR A 1 -2.28 -11.79 -6.70
CA TYR A 1 -2.73 -11.90 -5.29
C TYR A 1 -3.62 -10.72 -4.95
N CYS A 2 -4.84 -10.96 -4.48
CA CYS A 2 -5.69 -9.92 -3.90
C CYS A 2 -5.38 -9.83 -2.40
N TYR A 3 -5.24 -8.62 -1.87
CA TYR A 3 -4.89 -8.39 -0.48
C TYR A 3 -5.72 -7.28 0.15
N ILE A 4 -5.88 -7.38 1.47
CA ILE A 4 -6.50 -6.34 2.30
C ILE A 4 -5.46 -5.90 3.33
N ILE A 5 -5.23 -4.60 3.42
CA ILE A 5 -4.28 -3.99 4.36
C ILE A 5 -5.01 -2.95 5.19
N TYR A 6 -4.76 -2.95 6.49
CA TYR A 6 -5.25 -1.94 7.42
C TYR A 6 -4.14 -0.95 7.76
N SER A 7 -4.44 0.34 7.63
CA SER A 7 -3.57 1.42 8.06
C SER A 7 -4.01 1.96 9.41
N GLN A 8 -3.19 1.78 10.44
CA GLN A 8 -3.44 2.37 11.77
C GLN A 8 -3.37 3.90 11.72
N ASN A 9 -2.43 4.47 10.95
CA ASN A 9 -2.16 5.91 10.90
C ASN A 9 -3.35 6.74 10.37
N ILE A 10 -4.13 6.17 9.46
CA ILE A 10 -5.31 6.86 8.89
C ILE A 10 -6.62 6.11 9.18
N ASN A 11 -6.58 5.07 10.01
CA ASN A 11 -7.72 4.22 10.38
C ASN A 11 -8.55 3.79 9.16
N LYS A 12 -7.90 3.17 8.16
CA LYS A 12 -8.55 2.83 6.89
C LYS A 12 -8.07 1.50 6.34
N TYR A 13 -8.99 0.77 5.71
CA TYR A 13 -8.70 -0.44 4.94
C TYR A 13 -8.43 -0.11 3.46
N PHE A 14 -7.46 -0.80 2.89
CA PHE A 14 -7.10 -0.79 1.49
C PHE A 14 -7.24 -2.18 0.93
N ILE A 15 -7.91 -2.28 -0.23
CA ILE A 15 -8.06 -3.52 -0.97
C ILE A 15 -7.40 -3.27 -2.31
N ASP A 16 -6.44 -4.13 -2.67
CA ASP A 16 -5.71 -3.99 -3.92
C ASP A 16 -5.21 -5.36 -4.38
N GLU A 17 -4.74 -5.42 -5.61
CA GLU A 17 -4.17 -6.61 -6.22
C GLU A 17 -2.72 -6.36 -6.65
N THR A 18 -1.91 -7.40 -6.54
CA THR A 18 -0.53 -7.38 -7.04
C THR A 18 -0.09 -8.78 -7.46
N GLU A 19 0.73 -8.84 -8.50
CA GLU A 19 1.43 -10.07 -8.90
C GLU A 19 2.68 -10.31 -8.02
N ASN A 20 3.22 -9.26 -7.40
CA ASN A 20 4.42 -9.32 -6.56
C ASN A 20 4.21 -8.55 -5.25
N PHE A 21 4.13 -9.28 -4.14
CA PHE A 21 3.80 -8.72 -2.83
C PHE A 21 4.96 -7.98 -2.18
N GLU A 22 6.19 -8.50 -2.28
CA GLU A 22 7.39 -7.89 -1.72
C GLU A 22 7.68 -6.52 -2.34
N ARG A 23 7.59 -6.44 -3.67
CA ARG A 23 7.73 -5.17 -4.40
C ARG A 23 6.72 -4.14 -3.89
N ARG A 24 5.47 -4.55 -3.71
CA ARG A 24 4.36 -3.68 -3.33
C ARG A 24 4.49 -3.15 -1.90
N ILE A 25 4.92 -3.97 -0.95
CA ILE A 25 5.23 -3.52 0.42
C ILE A 25 6.37 -2.49 0.40
N ALA A 26 7.44 -2.77 -0.33
CA ALA A 26 8.57 -1.85 -0.43
C ALA A 26 8.16 -0.50 -1.05
N GLU A 27 7.34 -0.52 -2.10
CA GLU A 27 6.79 0.70 -2.72
C GLU A 27 5.96 1.52 -1.72
N HIS A 28 5.08 0.88 -0.95
CA HIS A 28 4.30 1.59 0.07
C HIS A 28 5.18 2.21 1.17
N ASN A 29 6.20 1.48 1.62
CA ASN A 29 7.14 1.97 2.64
C ASN A 29 8.03 3.09 2.14
N SER A 30 8.31 3.13 0.83
CA SER A 30 9.14 4.17 0.22
C SER A 30 8.41 5.52 0.06
N GLY A 31 7.07 5.53 0.12
CA GLY A 31 6.25 6.73 -0.14
C GLY A 31 6.29 7.24 -1.58
N VAL A 32 6.98 6.55 -2.49
CA VAL A 32 7.12 6.94 -3.90
C VAL A 32 6.33 5.97 -4.78
N PHE A 33 5.25 6.46 -5.38
CA PHE A 33 4.49 5.72 -6.38
C PHE A 33 4.37 6.54 -7.68
N LYS A 34 4.95 6.02 -8.76
CA LYS A 34 4.65 6.50 -10.11
C LYS A 34 3.33 5.88 -10.54
N CYS A 35 2.27 6.69 -10.68
CA CYS A 35 0.92 6.29 -11.10
C CYS A 35 0.06 5.49 -10.10
N SER A 36 0.19 5.70 -8.78
CA SER A 36 -0.83 5.19 -7.85
C SER A 36 -1.94 6.22 -7.62
N PHE A 37 -3.20 5.78 -7.78
CA PHE A 37 -4.39 6.54 -7.36
C PHE A 37 -4.49 6.68 -5.83
N THR A 38 -3.79 5.84 -5.06
CA THR A 38 -3.63 5.98 -3.61
C THR A 38 -2.40 6.84 -3.29
N LYS A 39 -2.53 8.14 -3.53
CA LYS A 39 -1.53 9.17 -3.15
C LYS A 39 -1.47 9.45 -1.63
N GLN A 40 -2.08 8.59 -0.82
CA GLN A 40 -2.03 8.65 0.64
C GLN A 40 -1.03 7.60 1.10
N THR A 41 0.17 8.05 1.48
CA THR A 41 1.21 7.22 2.09
C THR A 41 0.61 6.38 3.20
N ILE A 42 0.59 5.07 2.99
CA ILE A 42 0.28 4.10 4.02
C ILE A 42 1.63 3.74 4.63
N LEU A 43 2.00 4.39 5.73
CA LEU A 43 3.18 3.98 6.48
C LEU A 43 2.86 2.61 7.10
N PHE A 44 3.55 1.55 6.67
CA PHE A 44 3.54 0.29 7.40
C PHE A 44 4.51 0.46 8.57
N GLN A 45 4.00 0.33 9.79
CA GLN A 45 4.82 0.07 10.97
C GLN A 45 4.79 -1.42 11.27
#